data_AF-A0A2E4WLP5-F1
#
_entry.id   AF-A0A2E4WLP5-F1
#
_cell.length_a   1.000
_cell.length_b   1.000
_cell.length_c   1.000
_cell.angle_alpha   90.00
_cell.angle_beta   90.00
_cell.angle_gamma   90.00
#
_symmetry.space_group_name_H-M   'P 1'
#
loop_
_entity.id
_entity.type
_entity.pdbx_description
1 polymer ?
#
loop_
_entity_poly.entity_id
_entity_poly.type
_entity_poly.pdbx_seq_one_letter_code
_entity_poly.pdbx_strand_id
1 'polypeptide(L)'
;MDIQNGITTEFLDETQINFLNEHFNKKFPDIDAKITVNLNRKDYEDETNLECVMRYVLTYNHPISPEDETWFFIEQDGDKMDVFSGIESVINKYIIQTKTCDHEFDRPKDEYGSTYPDGRSVCTKCELALKNHLPRIPNKHVIKMSSHSKGVVSQFDWGKTYIQGGDSGIVFSKKGSYQTAFMEAFPKIHGMGTFIRGEGDGIQAAEQQCWEIYQRMLNCKGHEWDRHVHGELREDGYAQCKHCKMCTSDALEPLTTCSVCDKPTKKTFGDGHICHTHYFELPEEDRIREHIKMMQDSSFSTNEAKETFDYKFVSRAQKRLFHELGEDEYLEHKRRLRQIIVFIKHNFYALVLGSSPLRRRESFTEEENRLMDECHDRIIEHIGLILDHIKSDGPSRLTCKHFIAKEYWTSEE
;
A
#
# COMPACT_ATOMS: atom_id res chain seq x y z
N MET A 1 -21.91 22.65 -12.49
CA MET A 1 -23.14 22.23 -13.16
C MET A 1 -22.90 22.35 -14.65
N ASP A 2 -22.20 21.35 -15.18
CA ASP A 2 -21.73 21.19 -16.57
C ASP A 2 -21.05 19.80 -16.62
N ILE A 3 -21.08 19.06 -17.73
CA ILE A 3 -19.96 18.14 -18.05
C ILE A 3 -18.80 19.07 -18.47
N GLN A 4 -18.19 19.75 -17.50
CA GLN A 4 -17.07 20.67 -17.74
C GLN A 4 -15.78 19.84 -17.72
N ASN A 5 -15.15 19.66 -18.88
CA ASN A 5 -13.89 18.92 -19.04
C ASN A 5 -13.93 17.46 -18.55
N GLY A 6 -15.11 16.82 -18.60
CA GLY A 6 -15.34 15.51 -17.99
C GLY A 6 -14.80 14.34 -18.81
N ILE A 7 -14.77 14.47 -20.13
CA ILE A 7 -14.25 13.44 -21.03
C ILE A 7 -12.76 13.66 -21.29
N THR A 8 -11.94 12.82 -20.69
CA THR A 8 -10.50 12.74 -20.97
C THR A 8 -10.20 11.43 -21.68
N THR A 9 -9.45 11.51 -22.77
CA THR A 9 -9.01 10.36 -23.57
C THR A 9 -7.68 10.70 -24.23
N GLU A 10 -6.80 9.72 -24.34
CA GLU A 10 -5.48 9.88 -24.99
C GLU A 10 -5.52 9.67 -26.51
N PHE A 11 -6.68 9.28 -27.07
CA PHE A 11 -6.79 8.87 -28.48
C PHE A 11 -7.80 9.69 -29.31
N LEU A 12 -8.52 10.65 -28.70
CA LEU A 12 -9.35 11.61 -29.44
C LEU A 12 -8.74 13.01 -29.35
N ASP A 13 -8.94 13.82 -30.38
CA ASP A 13 -8.50 15.22 -30.40
C ASP A 13 -9.46 16.16 -29.65
N GLU A 14 -9.01 17.40 -29.39
CA GLU A 14 -9.81 18.40 -28.67
C GLU A 14 -11.14 18.73 -29.35
N THR A 15 -11.20 18.68 -30.70
CA THR A 15 -12.42 18.96 -31.45
C THR A 15 -13.45 17.86 -31.23
N GLN A 16 -13.02 16.60 -31.28
CA GLN A 16 -13.84 15.43 -31.02
C GLN A 16 -14.33 15.39 -29.56
N ILE A 17 -13.46 15.73 -28.60
CA ILE A 17 -13.83 15.83 -27.18
C ILE A 17 -14.88 16.93 -26.96
N ASN A 18 -14.69 18.11 -27.56
CA ASN A 18 -15.67 19.21 -27.46
C ASN A 18 -17.02 18.81 -28.04
N PHE A 19 -17.03 18.15 -29.20
CA PHE A 19 -18.26 17.64 -29.81
C PHE A 19 -18.99 16.62 -28.92
N LEU A 20 -18.25 15.68 -28.30
CA LEU A 20 -18.82 14.72 -27.35
C LEU A 20 -19.44 15.44 -26.13
N ASN A 21 -18.71 16.39 -25.55
CA ASN A 21 -19.19 17.18 -24.42
C ASN A 21 -20.46 17.95 -24.80
N GLU A 22 -20.49 18.66 -25.93
CA GLU A 22 -21.69 19.38 -26.42
C GLU A 22 -22.89 18.44 -26.61
N HIS A 23 -22.66 17.28 -27.24
CA HIS A 23 -23.70 16.30 -27.48
C HIS A 23 -24.33 15.80 -26.16
N PHE A 24 -23.50 15.35 -25.22
CA PHE A 24 -23.98 14.76 -23.98
C PHE A 24 -24.52 15.81 -23.00
N ASN A 25 -23.95 17.02 -22.95
CA ASN A 25 -24.51 18.14 -22.19
C ASN A 25 -25.90 18.53 -22.69
N LYS A 26 -26.11 18.54 -24.03
CA LYS A 26 -27.43 18.82 -24.60
C LYS A 26 -28.44 17.71 -24.31
N LYS A 27 -28.00 16.45 -24.37
CA LYS A 27 -28.87 15.28 -24.18
C LYS A 27 -29.21 15.04 -22.70
N PHE A 28 -28.27 15.32 -21.80
CA PHE A 28 -28.38 15.08 -20.37
C PHE A 28 -27.99 16.34 -19.56
N PRO A 29 -28.79 17.42 -19.64
CA PRO A 29 -28.43 18.73 -19.07
C PRO A 29 -28.31 18.73 -17.53
N ASP A 30 -28.95 17.76 -16.86
CA ASP A 30 -29.02 17.68 -15.38
C ASP A 30 -28.01 16.69 -14.78
N ILE A 31 -27.02 16.25 -15.56
CA ILE A 31 -26.00 15.29 -15.12
C ILE A 31 -24.69 16.01 -14.84
N ASP A 32 -24.24 15.90 -13.59
CA ASP A 32 -22.92 16.34 -13.14
C ASP A 32 -22.02 15.11 -12.93
N ALA A 33 -21.16 14.83 -13.91
CA ALA A 33 -20.32 13.65 -13.94
C ALA A 33 -19.08 13.84 -14.81
N LYS A 34 -17.99 13.15 -14.46
CA LYS A 34 -16.75 13.03 -15.23
C LYS A 34 -16.64 11.62 -15.81
N ILE A 35 -16.28 11.47 -17.08
CA ILE A 35 -16.18 10.16 -17.75
C ILE A 35 -14.85 10.06 -18.50
N THR A 36 -13.86 9.36 -17.96
CA THR A 36 -12.61 9.10 -18.68
C THR A 36 -12.76 7.90 -19.60
N VAL A 37 -12.36 8.02 -20.87
CA VAL A 37 -12.40 6.94 -21.86
C VAL A 37 -10.97 6.55 -22.23
N ASN A 38 -10.60 5.30 -21.99
CA ASN A 38 -9.26 4.78 -22.25
C ASN A 38 -9.32 3.64 -23.26
N LEU A 39 -8.44 3.67 -24.26
CA LEU A 39 -8.20 2.53 -25.14
C LEU A 39 -7.01 1.76 -24.58
N ASN A 40 -7.24 0.53 -24.16
CA ASN A 40 -6.23 -0.29 -23.51
C ASN A 40 -6.10 -1.65 -24.20
N ARG A 41 -4.97 -2.34 -24.00
CA ARG A 41 -4.90 -3.76 -24.32
C ARG A 41 -5.83 -4.54 -23.41
N LYS A 42 -6.48 -5.57 -23.99
CA LYS A 42 -7.37 -6.47 -23.26
C LYS A 42 -6.62 -7.19 -22.16
N ASP A 43 -5.48 -7.77 -22.52
CA ASP A 43 -4.54 -8.43 -21.63
C ASP A 43 -3.23 -7.64 -21.60
N TYR A 44 -2.78 -7.26 -20.39
CA TYR A 44 -1.51 -6.56 -20.20
C TYR A 44 -0.33 -7.54 -20.08
N GLU A 45 -0.59 -8.82 -19.80
CA GLU A 45 0.42 -9.86 -19.58
C GLU A 45 0.76 -10.62 -20.86
N ASP A 46 -0.17 -10.68 -21.82
CA ASP A 46 0.05 -11.25 -23.15
C ASP A 46 0.47 -10.18 -24.16
N GLU A 47 1.78 -9.98 -24.33
CA GLU A 47 2.34 -9.05 -25.31
C GLU A 47 2.01 -9.41 -26.77
N THR A 48 1.56 -10.64 -27.03
CA THR A 48 1.15 -11.09 -28.37
C THR A 48 -0.32 -10.81 -28.67
N ASN A 49 -1.12 -10.54 -27.62
CA ASN A 49 -2.50 -10.16 -27.76
C ASN A 49 -2.61 -8.66 -28.08
N LEU A 50 -2.91 -8.37 -29.34
CA LEU A 50 -3.13 -7.00 -29.83
C LEU A 50 -4.61 -6.56 -29.71
N GLU A 51 -5.49 -7.37 -29.09
CA GLU A 51 -6.87 -6.95 -28.86
C GLU A 51 -6.91 -5.73 -27.94
N CYS A 52 -7.55 -4.67 -28.42
CA CYS A 52 -7.83 -3.49 -27.64
C CYS A 52 -9.25 -3.55 -27.09
N VAL A 53 -9.44 -2.96 -25.90
CA VAL A 53 -10.73 -2.75 -25.24
C VAL A 53 -10.91 -1.29 -24.89
N MET A 54 -12.15 -0.82 -24.97
CA MET A 54 -12.49 0.54 -24.55
C MET A 54 -12.98 0.50 -23.11
N ARG A 55 -12.33 1.26 -22.24
CA ARG A 55 -12.59 1.30 -20.81
C ARG A 55 -13.12 2.67 -20.42
N TYR A 56 -14.32 2.70 -19.86
CA TYR A 56 -14.99 3.90 -19.41
C TYR A 56 -14.94 3.97 -17.89
N VAL A 57 -14.45 5.09 -17.36
CA VAL A 57 -14.37 5.37 -15.93
C VAL A 57 -15.25 6.57 -15.63
N LEU A 58 -16.41 6.31 -15.02
CA LEU A 58 -17.34 7.35 -14.60
C LEU A 58 -17.10 7.71 -13.14
N THR A 59 -16.99 9.01 -12.87
CA THR A 59 -16.95 9.61 -11.52
C THR A 59 -18.12 10.58 -11.40
N TYR A 60 -18.99 10.37 -10.41
CA TYR A 60 -20.04 11.33 -10.07
C TYR A 60 -20.44 11.25 -8.59
N ASN A 61 -21.01 12.33 -8.09
CA ASN A 61 -21.52 12.43 -6.73
C ASN A 61 -22.93 11.83 -6.66
N HIS A 62 -23.05 10.62 -6.11
CA HIS A 62 -24.32 9.93 -6.06
C HIS A 62 -25.23 10.48 -4.93
N PRO A 63 -26.54 10.68 -5.14
CA PRO A 63 -27.43 11.25 -4.11
C PRO A 63 -27.45 10.50 -2.77
N ILE A 64 -27.19 9.18 -2.78
CA ILE A 64 -27.14 8.33 -1.58
C ILE A 64 -25.75 8.33 -0.93
N SER A 65 -24.71 8.71 -1.67
CA SER A 65 -23.33 8.77 -1.18
C SER A 65 -22.68 10.07 -1.68
N PRO A 66 -23.20 11.23 -1.28
CA PRO A 66 -22.77 12.51 -1.85
C PRO A 66 -21.32 12.86 -1.51
N GLU A 67 -20.77 12.25 -0.44
CA GLU A 67 -19.39 12.44 0.00
C GLU A 67 -18.40 11.46 -0.66
N ASP A 68 -18.87 10.41 -1.33
CA ASP A 68 -18.02 9.43 -1.99
C ASP A 68 -18.10 9.58 -3.51
N GLU A 69 -16.97 9.92 -4.14
CA GLU A 69 -16.82 9.76 -5.58
C GLU A 69 -17.07 8.28 -5.94
N THR A 70 -18.16 8.03 -6.68
CA THR A 70 -18.50 6.68 -7.10
C THR A 70 -17.90 6.40 -8.47
N TRP A 71 -17.10 5.34 -8.55
CA TRP A 71 -16.36 4.97 -9.76
C TRP A 71 -17.01 3.77 -10.41
N PHE A 72 -17.35 3.88 -11.69
CA PHE A 72 -17.87 2.76 -12.48
C PHE A 72 -16.93 2.43 -13.62
N PHE A 73 -16.76 1.14 -13.86
CA PHE A 73 -15.93 0.59 -14.91
C PHE A 73 -16.79 -0.18 -15.90
N ILE A 74 -16.69 0.16 -17.19
CA ILE A 74 -17.25 -0.63 -18.27
C ILE A 74 -16.15 -0.93 -19.28
N GLU A 75 -16.13 -2.18 -19.75
CA GLU A 75 -15.27 -2.63 -20.84
C GLU A 75 -16.13 -3.00 -22.06
N GLN A 76 -15.69 -2.57 -23.25
CA GLN A 76 -16.29 -2.97 -24.53
C GLN A 76 -15.23 -3.66 -25.42
N ASP A 77 -15.59 -4.84 -25.92
CA ASP A 77 -14.76 -5.70 -26.79
C ASP A 77 -14.90 -5.37 -28.30
N GLY A 78 -13.83 -5.70 -29.03
CA GLY A 78 -13.35 -5.14 -30.31
C GLY A 78 -14.18 -5.24 -31.60
N ASP A 79 -15.50 -5.46 -31.57
CA ASP A 79 -16.34 -5.36 -32.78
C ASP A 79 -17.44 -4.28 -32.68
N LYS A 80 -17.61 -3.65 -31.51
CA LYS A 80 -18.66 -2.67 -31.22
C LYS A 80 -18.14 -1.44 -30.47
N MET A 81 -16.88 -1.07 -30.68
CA MET A 81 -16.24 0.09 -30.06
C MET A 81 -16.84 1.40 -30.60
N ASP A 82 -17.96 1.82 -30.03
CA ASP A 82 -18.55 3.14 -30.26
C ASP A 82 -18.52 3.96 -28.97
N VAL A 83 -17.70 5.01 -28.98
CA VAL A 83 -17.51 5.92 -27.85
C VAL A 83 -18.86 6.49 -27.39
N PHE A 84 -19.74 6.84 -28.33
CA PHE A 84 -21.06 7.41 -28.02
C PHE A 84 -21.95 6.41 -27.28
N SER A 85 -22.16 5.23 -27.87
CA SER A 85 -22.97 4.17 -27.25
C SER A 85 -22.41 3.73 -25.90
N GLY A 86 -21.09 3.71 -25.74
CA GLY A 86 -20.45 3.40 -24.47
C GLY A 86 -20.72 4.46 -23.40
N ILE A 87 -20.49 5.74 -23.70
CA ILE A 87 -20.78 6.84 -22.77
C ILE A 87 -22.28 6.87 -22.41
N GLU A 88 -23.15 6.75 -23.41
CA GLU A 88 -24.60 6.70 -23.18
C GLU A 88 -25.00 5.52 -22.30
N SER A 89 -24.44 4.34 -22.54
CA SER A 89 -24.68 3.15 -21.71
C SER A 89 -24.25 3.37 -20.26
N VAL A 90 -23.07 3.97 -20.04
CA VAL A 90 -22.55 4.32 -18.71
C VAL A 90 -23.50 5.29 -17.99
N ILE A 91 -23.93 6.36 -18.67
CA ILE A 91 -24.85 7.35 -18.11
C ILE A 91 -26.20 6.72 -17.75
N ASN A 92 -26.80 5.98 -18.69
CA ASN A 92 -28.11 5.36 -18.49
C ASN A 92 -28.08 4.35 -17.35
N LYS A 93 -27.07 3.46 -17.33
CA LYS A 93 -26.95 2.40 -16.31
C LYS A 93 -26.59 2.97 -14.94
N TYR A 94 -25.62 3.87 -14.85
CA TYR A 94 -25.04 4.22 -13.56
C TYR A 94 -25.48 5.57 -13.00
N ILE A 95 -26.13 6.42 -13.79
CA ILE A 95 -26.66 7.70 -13.30
C ILE A 95 -28.17 7.71 -13.35
N ILE A 96 -28.78 7.39 -14.50
CA ILE A 96 -30.24 7.47 -14.63
C ILE A 96 -30.93 6.34 -13.86
N GLN A 97 -30.52 5.09 -14.10
CA GLN A 97 -31.11 3.94 -13.41
C GLN A 97 -30.85 4.00 -11.90
N THR A 98 -29.71 4.48 -11.44
CA THR A 98 -29.43 4.64 -10.00
C THR A 98 -30.29 5.75 -9.40
N LYS A 99 -30.35 6.95 -10.00
CA LYS A 99 -31.21 8.05 -9.50
C LYS A 99 -32.70 7.70 -9.44
N THR A 100 -33.17 6.82 -10.32
CA THR A 100 -34.60 6.44 -10.41
C THR A 100 -34.92 5.12 -9.69
N CYS A 101 -33.92 4.41 -9.19
CA CYS A 101 -34.11 3.17 -8.46
C CYS A 101 -34.64 3.44 -7.05
N ASP A 102 -35.69 2.72 -6.67
CA ASP A 102 -36.07 2.57 -5.26
C ASP A 102 -35.14 1.54 -4.60
N HIS A 103 -33.94 2.00 -4.23
CA HIS A 103 -32.82 1.13 -3.87
C HIS A 103 -33.14 0.14 -2.75
N GLU A 104 -32.73 -1.11 -2.98
CA GLU A 104 -32.78 -2.16 -1.98
C GLU A 104 -31.39 -2.79 -1.89
N PHE A 105 -30.70 -2.55 -0.77
CA PHE A 105 -29.31 -2.94 -0.61
C PHE A 105 -29.19 -4.26 0.13
N ASP A 106 -28.38 -5.16 -0.43
CA ASP A 106 -27.92 -6.37 0.24
C ASP A 106 -26.40 -6.39 0.31
N ARG A 107 -25.87 -7.24 1.18
CA ARG A 107 -24.44 -7.47 1.29
C ARG A 107 -24.00 -8.46 0.22
N PRO A 108 -22.96 -8.13 -0.57
CA PRO A 108 -22.38 -9.10 -1.47
C PRO A 108 -21.79 -10.27 -0.67
N LYS A 109 -21.71 -11.42 -1.33
CA LYS A 109 -21.07 -12.63 -0.83
C LYS A 109 -19.80 -12.89 -1.64
N ASP A 110 -18.82 -13.53 -1.02
CA ASP A 110 -17.67 -14.07 -1.72
C ASP A 110 -18.05 -15.33 -2.53
N GLU A 111 -17.07 -15.91 -3.22
CA GLU A 111 -17.24 -17.13 -4.03
C GLU A 111 -17.67 -18.36 -3.21
N TYR A 112 -17.47 -18.34 -1.89
CA TYR A 112 -17.88 -19.40 -0.96
C TYR A 112 -19.24 -19.11 -0.30
N GLY A 113 -19.92 -18.04 -0.70
CA GLY A 113 -21.23 -17.66 -0.17
C GLY A 113 -21.17 -16.91 1.18
N SER A 114 -19.99 -16.55 1.65
CA SER A 114 -19.81 -15.80 2.90
C SER A 114 -20.02 -14.30 2.68
N THR A 115 -20.80 -13.69 3.56
CA THR A 115 -21.13 -12.26 3.49
C THR A 115 -19.95 -11.37 3.88
N TYR A 116 -19.62 -10.38 3.04
CA TYR A 116 -18.55 -9.44 3.32
C TYR A 116 -18.82 -8.59 4.59
N PRO A 117 -17.83 -8.43 5.49
CA PRO A 117 -18.02 -7.78 6.78
C PRO A 117 -17.71 -6.28 6.79
N ASP A 118 -17.13 -5.72 5.73
CA ASP A 118 -16.51 -4.39 5.71
C ASP A 118 -17.48 -3.22 5.47
N GLY A 119 -18.79 -3.50 5.47
CA GLY A 119 -19.85 -2.51 5.31
C GLY A 119 -20.21 -2.20 3.86
N ARG A 120 -19.59 -2.87 2.88
CA ARG A 120 -20.00 -2.76 1.48
C ARG A 120 -21.42 -3.30 1.27
N SER A 121 -22.13 -2.72 0.31
CA SER A 121 -23.46 -3.17 -0.11
C SER A 121 -23.65 -2.99 -1.60
N VAL A 122 -24.53 -3.78 -2.20
CA VAL A 122 -24.92 -3.68 -3.60
C VAL A 122 -26.44 -3.62 -3.69
N CYS A 123 -26.96 -2.68 -4.47
CA CYS A 123 -28.39 -2.62 -4.74
C CYS A 123 -28.81 -3.84 -5.57
N THR A 124 -29.78 -4.61 -5.10
CA THR A 124 -30.29 -5.82 -5.77
C THR A 124 -31.06 -5.51 -7.06
N LYS A 125 -31.48 -4.26 -7.25
CA LYS A 125 -32.27 -3.80 -8.40
C LYS A 125 -31.45 -3.10 -9.48
N CYS A 126 -30.46 -2.29 -9.10
CA CYS A 126 -29.68 -1.47 -10.03
C CYS A 126 -28.16 -1.67 -9.96
N GLU A 127 -27.68 -2.64 -9.16
CA GLU A 127 -26.26 -3.00 -9.03
C GLU A 127 -25.36 -1.89 -8.47
N LEU A 128 -25.92 -0.77 -7.99
CA LEU A 128 -25.16 0.28 -7.32
C LEU A 128 -24.40 -0.29 -6.13
N ALA A 129 -23.07 -0.25 -6.18
CA ALA A 129 -22.19 -0.67 -5.11
C ALA A 129 -21.75 0.52 -4.27
N LEU A 130 -22.01 0.48 -2.96
CA LEU A 130 -21.59 1.49 -2.00
C LEU A 130 -20.58 0.91 -1.02
N LYS A 131 -19.58 1.71 -0.64
CA LYS A 131 -18.59 1.38 0.40
C LYS A 131 -19.11 1.89 1.75
N ASN A 132 -18.87 1.14 2.84
CA ASN A 132 -19.24 1.52 4.21
C ASN A 132 -20.73 1.92 4.44
N HIS A 133 -21.65 1.58 3.53
CA HIS A 133 -23.07 1.95 3.64
C HIS A 133 -23.82 1.19 4.73
N LEU A 134 -23.47 -0.08 4.94
CA LEU A 134 -24.11 -0.92 5.95
C LEU A 134 -23.17 -1.10 7.17
N PRO A 135 -23.69 -1.37 8.38
CA PRO A 135 -22.86 -1.58 9.57
C PRO A 135 -21.83 -2.70 9.37
N ARG A 136 -20.63 -2.57 9.93
CA ARG A 136 -19.63 -3.65 9.83
C ARG A 136 -20.05 -4.87 10.65
N ILE A 137 -19.74 -6.06 10.15
CA ILE A 137 -19.93 -7.30 10.91
C ILE A 137 -18.70 -7.48 11.82
N PRO A 138 -18.87 -7.53 13.14
CA PRO A 138 -17.74 -7.68 14.06
C PRO A 138 -17.07 -9.06 13.89
N ASN A 139 -15.79 -9.14 14.24
CA ASN A 139 -15.02 -10.40 14.33
C ASN A 139 -14.94 -11.20 13.02
N LYS A 140 -15.14 -10.54 11.87
CA LYS A 140 -14.94 -11.10 10.55
C LYS A 140 -14.03 -10.20 9.73
N HIS A 141 -13.17 -10.82 8.94
CA HIS A 141 -12.15 -10.12 8.17
C HIS A 141 -12.26 -10.47 6.69
N VAL A 142 -11.67 -9.63 5.85
CA VAL A 142 -11.48 -9.92 4.43
C VAL A 142 -10.02 -10.26 4.22
N ILE A 143 -9.73 -11.47 3.77
CA ILE A 143 -8.43 -11.89 3.29
C ILE A 143 -8.18 -11.13 1.99
N LYS A 144 -7.18 -10.23 2.01
CA LYS A 144 -6.77 -9.48 0.83
C LYS A 144 -5.98 -10.41 -0.09
N MET A 145 -6.50 -10.65 -1.28
CA MET A 145 -5.86 -11.53 -2.24
C MET A 145 -4.77 -10.76 -3.01
N SER A 146 -3.65 -11.42 -3.30
CA SER A 146 -2.49 -10.86 -4.01
C SER A 146 -2.80 -10.57 -5.48
N SER A 147 -3.67 -11.38 -6.10
CA SER A 147 -4.30 -11.12 -7.39
C SER A 147 -5.59 -10.31 -7.20
N HIS A 148 -6.01 -9.56 -8.23
CA HIS A 148 -7.10 -8.56 -8.25
C HIS A 148 -8.52 -9.07 -7.89
N SER A 149 -8.67 -10.11 -7.08
CA SER A 149 -9.96 -10.60 -6.61
C SER A 149 -10.54 -9.70 -5.52
N LYS A 150 -11.86 -9.76 -5.34
CA LYS A 150 -12.63 -8.95 -4.36
C LYS A 150 -12.31 -9.28 -2.89
N GLY A 151 -11.35 -10.18 -2.64
CA GLY A 151 -11.01 -10.76 -1.35
C GLY A 151 -11.93 -11.92 -0.97
N VAL A 152 -11.52 -12.72 0.01
CA VAL A 152 -12.32 -13.83 0.57
C VAL A 152 -12.63 -13.55 2.02
N VAL A 153 -13.82 -13.89 2.50
CA VAL A 153 -14.19 -13.67 3.91
C VAL A 153 -13.51 -14.72 4.77
N SER A 154 -12.83 -14.28 5.83
CA SER A 154 -12.13 -15.18 6.75
C SER A 154 -13.10 -16.08 7.50
N GLN A 155 -12.72 -17.34 7.68
CA GLN A 155 -13.43 -18.30 8.52
C GLN A 155 -13.21 -18.03 10.01
N PHE A 156 -12.03 -17.50 10.36
CA PHE A 156 -11.65 -17.24 11.75
C PHE A 156 -11.62 -15.75 12.09
N ASP A 157 -11.71 -15.46 13.38
CA ASP A 157 -11.53 -14.11 13.90
C ASP A 157 -10.05 -13.81 14.17
N TRP A 158 -9.46 -13.05 13.25
CA TRP A 158 -8.07 -12.62 13.31
C TRP A 158 -7.85 -11.36 14.18
N GLY A 159 -8.89 -10.83 14.81
CA GLY A 159 -8.82 -9.64 15.66
C GLY A 159 -8.25 -8.42 14.94
N LYS A 160 -7.11 -7.90 15.39
CA LYS A 160 -6.41 -6.76 14.73
C LYS A 160 -5.28 -7.21 13.79
N THR A 161 -5.16 -8.51 13.54
CA THR A 161 -4.08 -9.08 12.74
C THR A 161 -4.29 -8.73 11.27
N TYR A 162 -3.25 -8.22 10.61
CA TYR A 162 -3.25 -8.06 9.17
C TYR A 162 -3.12 -9.44 8.51
N ILE A 163 -4.00 -9.72 7.56
CA ILE A 163 -4.07 -10.97 6.81
C ILE A 163 -4.13 -10.70 5.31
N GLN A 164 -3.47 -11.56 4.54
CA GLN A 164 -3.49 -11.56 3.07
C GLN A 164 -3.37 -13.00 2.55
N GLY A 165 -3.61 -13.23 1.27
CA GLY A 165 -3.49 -14.55 0.67
C GLY A 165 -3.45 -14.52 -0.85
N GLY A 166 -3.49 -15.69 -1.46
CA GLY A 166 -3.56 -15.84 -2.91
C GLY A 166 -3.83 -17.29 -3.29
N ASP A 167 -4.49 -17.49 -4.42
CA ASP A 167 -4.84 -18.84 -4.93
C ASP A 167 -3.67 -19.54 -5.61
N SER A 168 -2.61 -18.79 -5.94
CA SER A 168 -1.37 -19.32 -6.47
C SER A 168 -0.18 -18.46 -6.00
N GLY A 169 0.67 -19.06 -5.16
CA GLY A 169 1.93 -18.50 -4.71
C GLY A 169 3.06 -19.50 -4.90
N ILE A 170 4.25 -19.01 -5.24
CA ILE A 170 5.45 -19.84 -5.38
C ILE A 170 6.10 -19.99 -4.01
N VAL A 171 6.44 -21.23 -3.66
CA VAL A 171 7.25 -21.57 -2.50
C VAL A 171 8.61 -22.03 -2.99
N PHE A 172 9.67 -21.36 -2.55
CA PHE A 172 11.05 -21.76 -2.84
C PHE A 172 11.51 -22.78 -1.81
N SER A 173 11.98 -23.94 -2.26
CA SER A 173 12.52 -24.97 -1.37
C SER A 173 13.79 -25.58 -1.93
N LYS A 174 14.67 -26.09 -1.05
CA LYS A 174 15.89 -26.84 -1.44
C LYS A 174 15.56 -28.10 -2.28
N LYS A 175 14.31 -28.60 -2.23
CA LYS A 175 13.84 -29.78 -2.95
C LYS A 175 13.14 -29.46 -4.28
N GLY A 176 13.11 -28.18 -4.67
CA GLY A 176 12.37 -27.69 -5.83
C GLY A 176 11.25 -26.74 -5.40
N SER A 177 11.00 -25.73 -6.22
CA SER A 177 9.91 -24.80 -6.00
C SER A 177 8.57 -25.42 -6.42
N TYR A 178 7.50 -25.09 -5.70
CA TYR A 178 6.14 -25.52 -6.04
C TYR A 178 5.16 -24.36 -5.93
N GLN A 179 3.98 -24.52 -6.54
CA GLN A 179 2.87 -23.58 -6.45
C GLN A 179 1.80 -24.12 -5.51
N THR A 180 1.20 -23.24 -4.73
CA THR A 180 0.12 -23.57 -3.78
C THR A 180 -0.71 -22.33 -3.50
N ALA A 181 -1.97 -22.49 -3.10
CA ALA A 181 -2.69 -21.41 -2.44
C ALA A 181 -2.03 -21.13 -1.09
N PHE A 182 -2.08 -19.88 -0.64
CA PHE A 182 -1.44 -19.46 0.60
C PHE A 182 -2.25 -18.39 1.32
N MET A 183 -2.08 -18.35 2.64
CA MET A 183 -2.54 -17.26 3.50
C MET A 183 -1.39 -16.84 4.40
N GLU A 184 -1.19 -15.54 4.54
CA GLU A 184 -0.19 -14.94 5.40
C GLU A 184 -0.87 -14.08 6.46
N ALA A 185 -0.44 -14.26 7.71
CA ALA A 185 -0.87 -13.49 8.86
C ALA A 185 0.33 -12.87 9.57
N PHE A 186 0.14 -11.65 10.08
CA PHE A 186 1.20 -10.87 10.74
C PHE A 186 0.80 -10.52 12.19
N PRO A 187 0.58 -11.50 13.08
CA PRO A 187 0.09 -11.24 14.41
C PRO A 187 1.18 -10.70 15.36
N LYS A 188 0.73 -10.06 16.44
CA LYS A 188 1.53 -9.86 17.65
C LYS A 188 1.13 -10.90 18.69
N ILE A 189 2.06 -11.75 19.09
CA ILE A 189 1.85 -12.82 20.07
C ILE A 189 2.71 -12.50 21.29
N HIS A 190 2.07 -12.34 22.46
CA HIS A 190 2.74 -11.94 23.70
C HIS A 190 3.64 -10.70 23.54
N GLY A 191 3.19 -9.71 22.77
CA GLY A 191 3.92 -8.47 22.49
C GLY A 191 4.92 -8.55 21.33
N MET A 192 5.26 -9.74 20.85
CA MET A 192 6.24 -9.96 19.78
C MET A 192 5.57 -10.13 18.41
N GLY A 193 6.05 -9.40 17.40
CA GLY A 193 5.60 -9.60 16.03
C GLY A 193 6.15 -10.89 15.43
N THR A 194 5.32 -11.61 14.66
CA THR A 194 5.74 -12.79 13.89
C THR A 194 5.06 -12.81 12.53
N PHE A 195 5.58 -13.67 11.65
CA PHE A 195 4.99 -14.02 10.37
C PHE A 195 4.49 -15.46 10.42
N ILE A 196 3.29 -15.70 9.92
CA ILE A 196 2.71 -17.03 9.76
C ILE A 196 2.26 -17.17 8.32
N ARG A 197 2.62 -18.28 7.68
CA ARG A 197 2.11 -18.67 6.37
C ARG A 197 1.47 -20.03 6.49
N GLY A 198 0.24 -20.13 6.02
CA GLY A 198 -0.45 -21.38 5.75
C GLY A 198 -0.51 -21.63 4.24
N GLU A 199 -0.54 -22.89 3.86
CA GLU A 199 -0.57 -23.40 2.49
C GLU A 199 -1.62 -24.51 2.38
N GLY A 200 -2.23 -24.65 1.21
CA GLY A 200 -3.19 -25.72 0.95
C GLY A 200 -3.75 -25.68 -0.47
N ASP A 201 -4.68 -26.59 -0.76
CA ASP A 201 -5.31 -26.74 -2.08
C ASP A 201 -6.22 -25.55 -2.47
N GLY A 202 -6.50 -24.66 -1.52
CA GLY A 202 -7.27 -23.45 -1.72
C GLY A 202 -7.15 -22.52 -0.51
N ILE A 203 -7.65 -21.28 -0.65
CA ILE A 203 -7.48 -20.25 0.37
C ILE A 203 -8.06 -20.63 1.75
N GLN A 204 -9.16 -21.39 1.78
CA GLN A 204 -9.77 -21.87 3.03
C GLN A 204 -8.88 -22.89 3.77
N ALA A 205 -8.26 -23.81 3.03
CA ALA A 205 -7.32 -24.78 3.59
C ALA A 205 -6.03 -24.09 4.07
N ALA A 206 -5.54 -23.11 3.30
CA ALA A 206 -4.42 -22.28 3.71
C ALA A 206 -4.74 -21.46 4.97
N GLU A 207 -5.95 -20.90 5.09
CA GLU A 207 -6.39 -20.21 6.30
C GLU A 207 -6.44 -21.14 7.51
N GLN A 208 -7.02 -22.33 7.37
CA GLN A 208 -7.07 -23.33 8.44
C GLN A 208 -5.66 -23.64 8.97
N GLN A 209 -4.70 -23.89 8.08
CA GLN A 209 -3.31 -24.16 8.50
C GLN A 209 -2.69 -22.95 9.20
N CYS A 210 -2.91 -21.74 8.67
CA CYS A 210 -2.42 -20.50 9.27
C CYS A 210 -3.00 -20.30 10.69
N TRP A 211 -4.30 -20.57 10.85
CA TRP A 211 -5.01 -20.48 12.12
C TRP A 211 -4.50 -21.49 13.15
N GLU A 212 -4.28 -22.74 12.76
CA GLU A 212 -3.70 -23.77 13.64
C GLU A 212 -2.31 -23.38 14.15
N ILE A 213 -1.47 -22.84 13.26
CA ILE A 213 -0.15 -22.34 13.63
C ILE A 213 -0.29 -21.16 14.63
N TYR A 214 -1.20 -20.23 14.36
CA TYR A 214 -1.47 -19.09 15.25
C TYR A 214 -1.93 -19.54 16.63
N GLN A 215 -2.90 -20.46 16.71
CA GLN A 215 -3.40 -21.01 17.97
C GLN A 215 -2.32 -21.77 18.75
N ARG A 216 -1.46 -22.55 18.07
CA ARG A 216 -0.31 -23.20 18.70
C ARG A 216 0.64 -22.20 19.34
N MET A 217 0.91 -21.08 18.66
CA MET A 217 1.79 -20.03 19.17
C MET A 217 1.17 -19.25 20.33
N LEU A 218 -0.11 -18.88 20.23
CA LEU A 218 -0.86 -18.22 21.32
C LEU A 218 -0.90 -19.05 22.60
N ASN A 219 -1.07 -20.36 22.48
CA ASN A 219 -1.16 -21.27 23.63
C ASN A 219 0.20 -21.67 24.22
N CYS A 220 1.31 -21.08 23.74
CA CYS A 220 2.63 -21.35 24.28
C CYS A 220 2.78 -20.72 25.68
N LYS A 221 2.93 -21.55 26.73
CA LYS A 221 3.03 -21.10 28.13
C LYS A 221 4.26 -20.21 28.42
N GLY A 222 5.28 -20.33 27.59
CA GLY A 222 6.51 -19.55 27.65
C GLY A 222 7.37 -19.86 26.44
N HIS A 223 8.05 -18.86 25.89
CA HIS A 223 8.91 -19.07 24.73
C HIS A 223 10.33 -19.40 25.19
N GLU A 224 10.80 -20.60 24.86
CA GLU A 224 12.21 -20.99 24.99
C GLU A 224 12.85 -20.90 23.60
N TRP A 225 13.71 -19.91 23.39
CA TRP A 225 14.29 -19.61 22.08
C TRP A 225 15.52 -20.47 21.77
N ASP A 226 15.60 -20.95 20.54
CA ASP A 226 16.75 -21.62 19.96
C ASP A 226 17.28 -20.83 18.75
N ARG A 227 18.59 -20.59 18.73
CA ARG A 227 19.29 -19.94 17.62
C ARG A 227 19.47 -20.87 16.42
N HIS A 228 19.36 -22.19 16.62
CA HIS A 228 19.42 -23.15 15.51
C HIS A 228 18.05 -23.23 14.84
N VAL A 229 17.90 -22.56 13.71
CA VAL A 229 16.67 -22.57 12.93
C VAL A 229 16.92 -23.34 11.64
N HIS A 230 16.11 -24.38 11.40
CA HIS A 230 16.29 -25.30 10.27
C HIS A 230 17.68 -25.97 10.21
N GLY A 231 18.30 -26.17 11.37
CA GLY A 231 19.62 -26.80 11.50
C GLY A 231 20.80 -25.85 11.30
N GLU A 232 20.55 -24.56 11.07
CA GLU A 232 21.58 -23.55 10.86
C GLU A 232 21.60 -22.57 12.05
N LEU A 233 22.79 -22.24 12.54
CA LEU A 233 22.97 -21.25 13.60
C LEU A 233 22.68 -19.85 13.07
N ARG A 234 21.82 -19.11 13.75
CA ARG A 234 21.47 -17.73 13.42
C ARG A 234 22.17 -16.74 14.35
N GLU A 235 22.95 -15.85 13.75
CA GLU A 235 23.75 -14.84 14.46
C GLU A 235 23.07 -13.47 14.51
N ASP A 236 22.00 -13.26 13.74
CA ASP A 236 21.29 -11.99 13.55
C ASP A 236 20.20 -11.71 14.60
N GLY A 237 20.15 -12.51 15.68
CA GLY A 237 19.12 -12.41 16.72
C GLY A 237 17.80 -13.10 16.37
N TYR A 238 17.67 -13.64 15.15
CA TYR A 238 16.55 -14.48 14.77
C TYR A 238 16.61 -15.81 15.52
N ALA A 239 15.48 -16.24 16.09
CA ALA A 239 15.39 -17.50 16.81
C ALA A 239 14.02 -18.15 16.62
N GLN A 240 13.95 -19.45 16.92
CA GLN A 240 12.72 -20.24 16.91
C GLN A 240 12.41 -20.77 18.31
N CYS A 241 11.17 -20.64 18.75
CA CYS A 241 10.72 -21.23 20.01
C CYS A 241 10.73 -22.77 19.90
N LYS A 242 11.38 -23.46 20.85
CA LYS A 242 11.48 -24.92 20.86
C LYS A 242 10.12 -25.61 20.96
N HIS A 243 9.17 -24.99 21.67
CA HIS A 243 7.85 -25.57 21.96
C HIS A 243 6.82 -25.30 20.85
N CYS A 244 6.61 -24.04 20.45
CA CYS A 244 5.53 -23.66 19.54
C CYS A 244 5.99 -23.35 18.11
N LYS A 245 7.31 -23.36 17.86
CA LYS A 245 7.94 -23.06 16.57
C LYS A 245 7.68 -21.64 16.05
N MET A 246 7.23 -20.72 16.92
CA MET A 246 7.23 -19.29 16.62
C MET A 246 8.64 -18.83 16.27
N CYS A 247 8.78 -18.01 15.23
CA CYS A 247 10.04 -17.42 14.86
C CYS A 247 9.93 -15.91 14.90
N THR A 248 10.94 -15.22 15.42
CA THR A 248 10.98 -13.75 15.37
C THR A 248 12.42 -13.26 15.30
N SER A 249 12.63 -12.13 14.63
CA SER A 249 13.95 -11.54 14.32
C SER A 249 14.62 -10.85 15.51
N ASP A 250 13.89 -10.69 16.61
CA ASP A 250 14.31 -9.93 17.78
C ASP A 250 14.13 -10.77 19.07
N ALA A 251 14.13 -12.10 18.91
CA ALA A 251 13.97 -13.04 20.03
C ALA A 251 15.17 -13.03 20.98
N LEU A 252 16.36 -12.87 20.41
CA LEU A 252 17.63 -12.94 21.12
C LEU A 252 18.56 -11.81 20.68
N GLU A 253 19.48 -11.44 21.55
CA GLU A 253 20.55 -10.51 21.20
C GLU A 253 21.41 -11.10 20.06
N PRO A 254 21.77 -10.31 19.02
CA PRO A 254 22.66 -10.77 17.96
C PRO A 254 24.03 -11.23 18.48
N LEU A 255 24.66 -12.18 17.79
CA LEU A 255 26.05 -12.59 18.02
C LEU A 255 27.04 -11.76 17.20
N THR A 256 26.56 -11.15 16.12
CA THR A 256 27.34 -10.20 15.32
C THR A 256 27.57 -8.91 16.11
N THR A 257 28.76 -8.32 15.97
CA THR A 257 29.18 -7.15 16.74
C THR A 257 29.56 -5.98 15.84
N CYS A 258 29.43 -4.76 16.38
CA CYS A 258 29.85 -3.55 15.70
C CYS A 258 31.36 -3.55 15.49
N SER A 259 31.81 -3.30 14.26
CA SER A 259 33.23 -3.22 13.91
C SER A 259 34.03 -2.09 14.60
N VAL A 260 33.35 -1.16 15.29
CA VAL A 260 33.98 0.00 15.95
C VAL A 260 34.02 -0.15 17.47
N CYS A 261 33.01 -0.76 18.10
CA CYS A 261 32.89 -0.82 19.56
C CYS A 261 32.45 -2.16 20.13
N ASP A 262 32.40 -3.22 19.32
CA ASP A 262 32.01 -4.58 19.69
C ASP A 262 30.59 -4.74 20.28
N LYS A 263 29.77 -3.68 20.31
CA LYS A 263 28.37 -3.76 20.75
C LYS A 263 27.60 -4.73 19.83
N PRO A 264 26.80 -5.66 20.39
CA PRO A 264 25.93 -6.55 19.61
C PRO A 264 25.03 -5.76 18.65
N THR A 265 25.01 -6.15 17.37
CA THR A 265 24.19 -5.51 16.33
C THR A 265 24.02 -6.42 15.13
N LYS A 266 22.81 -6.43 14.55
CA LYS A 266 22.49 -7.14 13.29
C LYS A 266 22.49 -6.22 12.07
N LYS A 267 22.83 -4.94 12.24
CA LYS A 267 22.83 -3.97 11.14
C LYS A 267 24.09 -4.16 10.30
N THR A 268 23.89 -4.59 9.06
CA THR A 268 24.96 -4.73 8.07
C THR A 268 25.40 -3.37 7.53
N PHE A 269 26.69 -3.26 7.20
CA PHE A 269 27.30 -2.13 6.51
C PHE A 269 28.63 -2.55 5.90
N GLY A 270 28.78 -2.43 4.57
CA GLY A 270 29.89 -3.02 3.85
C GLY A 270 29.92 -4.54 4.05
N ASP A 271 31.12 -5.08 4.28
CA ASP A 271 31.32 -6.53 4.48
C ASP A 271 31.11 -6.98 5.94
N GLY A 272 30.58 -6.11 6.81
CA GLY A 272 30.47 -6.36 8.25
C GLY A 272 29.23 -5.76 8.90
N HIS A 273 29.34 -5.49 10.21
CA HIS A 273 28.24 -5.01 11.03
C HIS A 273 28.62 -3.73 11.78
N ILE A 274 27.64 -2.84 11.97
CA ILE A 274 27.82 -1.55 12.63
C ILE A 274 26.62 -1.27 13.55
N CYS A 275 26.85 -0.68 14.73
CA CYS A 275 25.75 -0.25 15.59
C CYS A 275 25.11 1.03 15.06
N HIS A 276 23.93 1.38 15.58
CA HIS A 276 23.20 2.55 15.12
C HIS A 276 23.95 3.87 15.40
N THR A 277 24.64 3.96 16.54
CA THR A 277 25.46 5.13 16.91
C THR A 277 26.56 5.38 15.88
N HIS A 278 27.47 4.42 15.68
CA HIS A 278 28.56 4.57 14.71
C HIS A 278 28.04 4.70 13.27
N TYR A 279 26.92 4.08 12.93
CA TYR A 279 26.29 4.28 11.61
C TYR A 279 25.93 5.74 11.34
N PHE A 280 25.37 6.44 12.32
CA PHE A 280 25.00 7.86 12.16
C PHE A 280 26.18 8.83 12.32
N GLU A 281 27.30 8.38 12.89
CA GLU A 281 28.58 9.10 12.92
C GLU A 281 29.32 9.08 11.60
N LEU A 282 29.07 8.08 10.74
CA LEU A 282 29.65 8.04 9.38
C LEU A 282 29.37 9.33 8.59
N PRO A 283 30.20 9.66 7.59
CA PRO A 283 29.85 10.64 6.57
C PRO A 283 28.52 10.31 5.88
N GLU A 284 27.78 11.32 5.44
CA GLU A 284 26.48 11.13 4.76
C GLU A 284 26.67 10.35 3.45
N GLU A 285 27.72 10.69 2.74
CA GLU A 285 28.15 10.17 1.45
C GLU A 285 28.44 8.68 1.53
N ASP A 286 29.04 8.23 2.64
CA ASP A 286 29.31 6.81 2.89
C ASP A 286 28.04 6.02 3.14
N ARG A 287 27.10 6.58 3.93
CA ARG A 287 25.78 5.95 4.13
C ARG A 287 25.00 5.84 2.83
N ILE A 288 25.02 6.89 2.01
CA ILE A 288 24.31 6.94 0.73
C ILE A 288 24.92 5.93 -0.24
N ARG A 289 26.24 5.94 -0.42
CA ARG A 289 26.93 5.02 -1.33
C ARG A 289 26.63 3.56 -1.02
N GLU A 290 26.67 3.19 0.26
CA GLU A 290 26.39 1.81 0.67
C GLU A 290 24.93 1.41 0.41
N HIS A 291 23.97 2.31 0.65
CA HIS A 291 22.56 2.07 0.31
C HIS A 291 22.36 1.87 -1.20
N ILE A 292 23.00 2.70 -2.02
CA ILE A 292 22.92 2.58 -3.48
C ILE A 292 23.50 1.27 -3.97
N LYS A 293 24.65 0.85 -3.45
CA LYS A 293 25.24 -0.45 -3.75
C LYS A 293 24.27 -1.59 -3.42
N MET A 294 23.68 -1.57 -2.21
CA MET A 294 22.68 -2.56 -1.80
C MET A 294 21.45 -2.60 -2.73
N MET A 295 21.00 -1.44 -3.22
CA MET A 295 19.88 -1.36 -4.15
C MET A 295 20.26 -1.87 -5.55
N GLN A 296 21.48 -1.59 -6.03
CA GLN A 296 21.99 -2.09 -7.31
C GLN A 296 22.18 -3.61 -7.32
N ASP A 297 22.60 -4.18 -6.18
CA ASP A 297 22.73 -5.63 -6.00
C ASP A 297 21.36 -6.35 -5.90
N SER A 298 20.29 -5.59 -5.60
CA SER A 298 18.93 -6.11 -5.60
C SER A 298 18.39 -6.19 -7.04
N SER A 299 17.61 -7.22 -7.37
CA SER A 299 17.04 -7.42 -8.73
C SER A 299 16.01 -6.34 -9.15
N PHE A 300 15.88 -5.25 -8.39
CA PHE A 300 14.99 -4.14 -8.68
C PHE A 300 15.73 -3.14 -9.58
N SER A 301 15.20 -2.89 -10.78
CA SER A 301 15.67 -1.77 -11.61
C SER A 301 15.34 -0.45 -10.91
N THR A 302 16.37 0.23 -10.39
CA THR A 302 16.22 1.54 -9.75
C THR A 302 17.03 2.60 -10.47
N ASN A 303 16.42 3.76 -10.71
CA ASN A 303 17.13 4.96 -11.14
C ASN A 303 18.01 5.46 -9.99
N GLU A 304 19.33 5.40 -10.16
CA GLU A 304 20.32 5.73 -9.14
C GLU A 304 20.19 7.16 -8.62
N ALA A 305 20.00 8.14 -9.52
CA ALA A 305 19.86 9.54 -9.14
C ALA A 305 18.63 9.73 -8.23
N LYS A 306 17.51 9.10 -8.59
CA LYS A 306 16.29 9.12 -7.79
C LYS A 306 16.47 8.39 -6.46
N GLU A 307 17.12 7.23 -6.44
CA GLU A 307 17.31 6.47 -5.20
C GLU A 307 18.26 7.19 -4.23
N THR A 308 19.34 7.77 -4.76
CA THR A 308 20.30 8.60 -4.01
C THR A 308 19.56 9.74 -3.31
N PHE A 309 18.73 10.42 -4.09
CA PHE A 309 17.93 11.54 -3.64
C PHE A 309 16.90 11.14 -2.56
N ASP A 310 16.11 10.11 -2.83
CA ASP A 310 15.12 9.57 -1.89
C ASP A 310 15.77 9.17 -0.56
N TYR A 311 16.94 8.54 -0.63
CA TYR A 311 17.64 8.03 0.53
C TYR A 311 18.35 9.12 1.32
N LYS A 312 18.87 10.17 0.65
CA LYS A 312 19.49 11.32 1.30
C LYS A 312 18.57 11.98 2.33
N PHE A 313 17.32 12.27 1.95
CA PHE A 313 16.30 12.79 2.87
C PHE A 313 16.07 11.85 4.06
N VAL A 314 15.87 10.56 3.80
CA VAL A 314 15.61 9.55 4.83
C VAL A 314 16.79 9.45 5.81
N SER A 315 18.01 9.41 5.29
CA SER A 315 19.26 9.33 6.04
C SER A 315 19.42 10.52 6.98
N ARG A 316 19.21 11.76 6.48
CA ARG A 316 19.27 12.99 7.29
C ARG A 316 18.20 13.03 8.37
N ALA A 317 16.96 12.75 7.99
CA ALA A 317 15.84 12.72 8.93
C ALA A 317 16.07 11.70 10.05
N GLN A 318 16.50 10.48 9.70
CA GLN A 318 16.82 9.44 10.67
C GLN A 318 17.96 9.85 11.60
N LYS A 319 19.04 10.46 11.08
CA LYS A 319 20.17 10.93 11.88
C LYS A 319 19.75 12.00 12.88
N ARG A 320 18.95 12.98 12.43
CA ARG A 320 18.43 14.04 13.31
C ARG A 320 17.55 13.47 14.42
N LEU A 321 16.61 12.58 14.07
CA LEU A 321 15.73 11.93 15.04
C LEU A 321 16.51 11.03 16.03
N PHE A 322 17.52 10.32 15.55
CA PHE A 322 18.40 9.51 16.41
C PHE A 322 19.13 10.38 17.44
N HIS A 323 19.64 11.54 17.02
CA HIS A 323 20.31 12.48 17.92
C HIS A 323 19.36 13.06 18.99
N GLU A 324 18.13 13.39 18.62
CA GLU A 324 17.14 13.98 19.54
C GLU A 324 16.55 12.96 20.54
N LEU A 325 16.39 11.70 20.13
CA LEU A 325 15.79 10.64 20.95
C LEU A 325 16.83 9.87 21.78
N GLY A 326 18.07 9.81 21.31
CA GLY A 326 19.03 8.81 21.79
C GLY A 326 18.72 7.41 21.26
N GLU A 327 19.64 6.46 21.49
CA GLU A 327 19.60 5.14 20.85
C GLU A 327 18.38 4.31 21.28
N ASP A 328 18.11 4.22 22.58
CA ASP A 328 17.05 3.33 23.11
C ASP A 328 15.65 3.77 22.64
N GLU A 329 15.30 5.04 22.80
CA GLU A 329 14.01 5.61 22.37
C GLU A 329 13.88 5.60 20.83
N TYR A 330 14.98 5.85 20.10
CA TYR A 330 14.99 5.71 18.65
C TYR A 330 14.68 4.27 18.22
N LEU A 331 15.30 3.27 18.83
CA LEU A 331 15.09 1.86 18.49
C LEU A 331 13.67 1.39 18.81
N GLU A 332 13.13 1.82 19.94
CA GLU A 332 11.75 1.56 20.34
C GLU A 332 10.75 2.11 19.28
N HIS A 333 11.00 3.30 18.75
CA HIS A 333 10.11 3.97 17.80
C HIS A 333 10.53 3.84 16.32
N LYS A 334 11.62 3.14 16.01
CA LYS A 334 12.25 3.09 14.67
C LYS A 334 11.28 2.79 13.54
N ARG A 335 10.36 1.84 13.73
CA ARG A 335 9.36 1.47 12.72
C ARG A 335 8.37 2.60 12.47
N ARG A 336 7.86 3.23 13.54
CA ARG A 336 6.94 4.37 13.47
C ARG A 336 7.64 5.56 12.82
N LEU A 337 8.85 5.90 13.27
CA LEU A 337 9.69 6.95 12.70
C LEU A 337 9.87 6.76 11.18
N ARG A 338 10.25 5.55 10.73
CA ARG A 338 10.41 5.26 9.30
C ARG A 338 9.13 5.50 8.50
N GLN A 339 7.96 5.12 9.03
CA GLN A 339 6.68 5.35 8.36
C GLN A 339 6.36 6.84 8.23
N ILE A 340 6.60 7.62 9.29
CA ILE A 340 6.39 9.07 9.28
C ILE A 340 7.34 9.74 8.29
N ILE A 341 8.62 9.38 8.31
CA ILE A 341 9.62 9.91 7.37
C ILE A 341 9.22 9.61 5.93
N VAL A 342 8.81 8.38 5.62
CA VAL A 342 8.35 8.01 4.26
C VAL A 342 7.08 8.79 3.87
N PHE A 343 6.18 9.03 4.81
CA PHE A 343 4.98 9.83 4.57
C PHE A 343 5.33 11.30 4.25
N ILE A 344 6.16 11.94 5.07
CA ILE A 344 6.61 13.32 4.85
C ILE A 344 7.34 13.42 3.52
N LYS A 345 8.26 12.47 3.27
CA LYS A 345 8.96 12.31 2.01
C LYS A 345 7.94 12.36 0.86
N HIS A 346 6.97 11.46 0.84
CA HIS A 346 5.97 11.36 -0.23
C HIS A 346 5.14 12.63 -0.42
N ASN A 347 4.69 13.29 0.65
CA ASN A 347 3.93 14.54 0.56
C ASN A 347 4.79 15.69 0.06
N PHE A 348 6.05 15.76 0.48
CA PHE A 348 7.00 16.72 -0.06
C PHE A 348 7.15 16.57 -1.58
N TYR A 349 7.28 15.33 -2.08
CA TYR A 349 7.28 15.08 -3.53
C TYR A 349 5.98 15.58 -4.18
N ALA A 350 4.82 15.27 -3.62
CA ALA A 350 3.56 15.68 -4.20
C ALA A 350 3.39 17.21 -4.26
N LEU A 351 3.84 17.92 -3.22
CA LEU A 351 3.63 19.36 -3.05
C LEU A 351 4.67 20.22 -3.78
N VAL A 352 5.96 19.87 -3.67
CA VAL A 352 7.04 20.66 -4.29
C VAL A 352 7.23 20.28 -5.75
N LEU A 353 6.87 19.05 -6.13
CA LEU A 353 7.14 18.48 -7.43
C LEU A 353 5.82 18.11 -8.11
N GLY A 354 5.00 19.15 -8.34
CA GLY A 354 3.66 19.08 -8.90
C GLY A 354 3.48 17.94 -9.91
N SER A 355 2.79 16.88 -9.45
CA SER A 355 2.32 15.72 -10.21
C SER A 355 3.24 15.24 -11.35
N SER A 356 4.30 14.50 -10.98
CA SER A 356 4.96 13.45 -11.81
C SER A 356 6.11 13.76 -12.80
N PRO A 357 6.67 14.98 -13.00
CA PRO A 357 7.79 15.15 -13.94
C PRO A 357 9.06 14.40 -13.51
N LEU A 358 9.29 14.23 -12.21
CA LEU A 358 10.53 13.65 -11.68
C LEU A 358 10.52 12.12 -11.55
N ARG A 359 9.36 11.47 -11.67
CA ARG A 359 9.27 10.00 -11.63
C ARG A 359 10.04 9.34 -12.78
N ARG A 360 10.29 10.10 -13.86
CA ARG A 360 10.88 9.62 -15.11
C ARG A 360 12.16 10.37 -15.51
N ARG A 361 12.71 11.24 -14.65
CA ARG A 361 13.96 11.93 -14.98
C ARG A 361 15.16 11.06 -14.63
N GLU A 362 16.03 10.87 -15.61
CA GLU A 362 17.31 10.16 -15.43
C GLU A 362 18.31 10.97 -14.60
N SER A 363 18.17 12.30 -14.56
CA SER A 363 19.06 13.20 -13.82
C SER A 363 18.37 14.50 -13.38
N PHE A 364 18.79 15.04 -12.24
CA PHE A 364 18.47 16.39 -11.76
C PHE A 364 19.55 17.39 -12.18
N THR A 365 19.18 18.64 -12.45
CA THR A 365 20.17 19.72 -12.61
C THR A 365 20.83 20.07 -11.29
N GLU A 366 22.02 20.69 -11.31
CA GLU A 366 22.70 21.15 -10.10
C GLU A 366 21.85 22.12 -9.26
N GLU A 367 21.11 23.02 -9.93
CA GLU A 367 20.24 23.98 -9.26
C GLU A 367 19.05 23.29 -8.58
N GLU A 368 18.44 22.30 -9.24
CA GLU A 368 17.38 21.49 -8.65
C GLU A 368 17.90 20.69 -7.44
N ASN A 369 19.09 20.12 -7.53
CA ASN A 369 19.72 19.44 -6.39
C ASN A 369 19.97 20.38 -5.21
N ARG A 370 20.41 21.62 -5.46
CA ARG A 370 20.65 22.62 -4.41
C ARG A 370 19.34 23.04 -3.74
N LEU A 371 18.32 23.42 -4.53
CA LEU A 371 17.01 23.80 -4.02
C LEU A 371 16.41 22.68 -3.16
N MET A 372 16.60 21.43 -3.61
CA MET A 372 16.14 20.26 -2.89
C MET A 372 16.85 20.02 -1.57
N ASP A 373 18.17 20.22 -1.51
CA ASP A 373 18.92 20.16 -0.27
C ASP A 373 18.44 21.24 0.72
N GLU A 374 18.21 22.47 0.25
CA GLU A 374 17.65 23.54 1.08
C GLU A 374 16.25 23.19 1.62
N CYS A 375 15.41 22.56 0.79
CA CYS A 375 14.11 22.06 1.21
C CYS A 375 14.22 20.96 2.28
N HIS A 376 15.13 19.99 2.08
CA HIS A 376 15.37 18.94 3.08
C HIS A 376 15.78 19.55 4.41
N ASP A 377 16.73 20.48 4.40
CA ASP A 377 17.25 21.10 5.61
C ASP A 377 16.15 21.86 6.37
N ARG A 378 15.30 22.62 5.66
CA ARG A 378 14.13 23.28 6.27
C ARG A 378 13.14 22.29 6.91
N ILE A 379 12.89 21.15 6.29
CA ILE A 379 12.00 20.12 6.87
C ILE A 379 12.63 19.49 8.11
N ILE A 380 13.94 19.24 8.06
CA ILE A 380 14.70 18.65 9.16
C ILE A 380 14.76 19.60 10.36
N GLU A 381 14.81 20.92 10.14
CA GLU A 381 14.71 21.92 11.22
C GLU A 381 13.40 21.81 12.00
N HIS A 382 12.32 21.44 11.33
CA HIS A 382 11.00 21.24 11.93
C HIS A 382 10.70 19.80 12.36
N ILE A 383 11.69 18.90 12.32
CA ILE A 383 11.48 17.49 12.65
C ILE A 383 11.05 17.26 14.10
N GLY A 384 11.28 18.23 15.00
CA GLY A 384 10.79 18.21 16.37
C GLY A 384 9.27 18.03 16.48
N LEU A 385 8.50 18.50 15.49
CA LEU A 385 7.05 18.28 15.42
C LEU A 385 6.70 16.79 15.30
N ILE A 386 7.57 15.98 14.69
CA ILE A 386 7.41 14.52 14.65
C ILE A 386 7.57 13.92 16.05
N LEU A 387 8.49 14.44 16.85
CA LEU A 387 8.76 13.95 18.21
C LEU A 387 7.55 14.20 19.12
N ASP A 388 6.96 15.39 19.06
CA ASP A 388 5.74 15.73 19.81
C ASP A 388 4.58 14.79 19.43
N HIS A 389 4.46 14.45 18.15
CA HIS A 389 3.46 13.50 17.67
C HIS A 389 3.70 12.06 18.15
N ILE A 390 4.95 11.61 18.23
CA ILE A 390 5.30 10.27 18.73
C ILE A 390 5.02 10.16 20.23
N LYS A 391 5.41 11.19 21.00
CA LYS A 391 5.26 11.23 22.46
C LYS A 391 3.81 11.40 22.92
N SER A 392 2.95 12.01 22.10
CA SER A 392 1.52 12.19 22.39
C SER A 392 0.64 10.98 22.02
N ASP A 393 1.25 9.88 21.59
CA ASP A 393 0.56 8.67 21.10
C ASP A 393 -0.50 8.97 20.03
N GLY A 394 -0.15 9.90 19.12
CA GLY A 394 -1.03 10.35 18.04
C GLY A 394 -1.51 9.22 17.10
N PRO A 395 -2.51 9.47 16.24
CA PRO A 395 -3.13 8.44 15.41
C PRO A 395 -2.12 7.62 14.61
N SER A 396 -2.33 6.30 14.54
CA SER A 396 -1.45 5.35 13.84
C SER A 396 -1.35 5.54 12.32
N ARG A 397 -2.09 6.50 11.77
CA ARG A 397 -2.12 6.85 10.35
C ARG A 397 -2.13 8.36 10.21
N LEU A 398 -1.00 8.91 9.77
CA LEU A 398 -0.89 10.31 9.41
C LEU A 398 -1.53 10.55 8.04
N THR A 399 -2.25 11.64 7.92
CA THR A 399 -2.80 12.18 6.67
C THR A 399 -2.25 13.58 6.46
N CYS A 400 -2.36 14.12 5.24
CA CYS A 400 -1.94 15.48 4.91
C CYS A 400 -2.55 16.53 5.87
N LYS A 401 -3.79 16.27 6.35
CA LYS A 401 -4.51 17.07 7.35
C LYS A 401 -3.75 17.26 8.69
N HIS A 402 -2.77 16.42 9.01
CA HIS A 402 -1.97 16.58 10.25
C HIS A 402 -0.80 17.55 10.11
N PHE A 403 -0.42 17.92 8.88
CA PHE A 403 0.76 18.75 8.60
C PHE A 403 0.43 20.04 7.84
N ILE A 404 -0.75 20.10 7.23
CA ILE A 404 -1.26 21.30 6.58
C ILE A 404 -2.10 22.05 7.61
N ALA A 405 -1.75 23.31 7.90
CA ALA A 405 -2.54 24.14 8.82
C ALA A 405 -3.98 24.29 8.30
N LYS A 406 -4.96 24.36 9.21
CA LYS A 406 -6.39 24.39 8.85
C LYS A 406 -6.75 25.50 7.88
N GLU A 407 -6.04 26.63 7.92
CA GLU A 407 -6.25 27.74 6.97
C GLU A 407 -5.91 27.42 5.52
N TYR A 408 -5.13 26.36 5.26
CA TYR A 408 -4.81 25.88 3.91
C TYR A 408 -5.68 24.70 3.49
N TRP A 409 -6.62 24.28 4.34
CA TRP A 409 -7.63 23.33 3.91
C TRP A 409 -8.57 24.14 3.03
N THR A 410 -8.69 23.77 1.76
CA THR A 410 -9.78 24.29 0.93
C THR A 410 -11.07 23.98 1.69
N SER A 411 -11.82 25.02 2.00
CA SER A 411 -13.13 24.87 2.63
C SER A 411 -13.94 23.90 1.76
N GLU A 412 -14.27 22.74 2.34
CA GLU A 412 -14.90 21.56 1.71
C GLU A 412 -13.91 20.46 1.24
N GLU A 413 -13.34 19.71 2.19
CA GLU A 413 -12.90 18.29 2.10
C GLU A 413 -12.53 17.74 3.49
#